data_AF-A0AAD3E0N3-F1
#
_entry.id   AF-A0AAD3E0N3-F1
#
_cell.length_a   1.000
_cell.length_b   1.000
_cell.length_c   1.000
_cell.angle_alpha   90.00
_cell.angle_beta   90.00
_cell.angle_gamma   90.00
#
_symmetry.space_group_name_H-M   'P 1'
#
loop_
_entity.id
_entity.type
_entity.pdbx_description
1 polymer ?
#
loop_
_entity_poly.entity_id
_entity_poly.type
_entity_poly.pdbx_seq_one_letter_code
_entity_poly.pdbx_strand_id
1 'polypeptide(L)'
;MPFACLQDKNEISSGVGPCWAFYLTENPFVACRNYCLGCDFAIQELLFINWAKRMRQCRIAAPQGARGQPFAHRRQALRGRTASVSPFAAAVSGTGSMGVAATHQQQQQQQQQQHSQLPISDESKAIGCLLGAMCGNVLGAPHQDDRHFQVVRQRRNGVTDFWRYDIGPHPVQYGHYTGDFSNLLAVAISLVQYGTLDCGAVLTSLVQSYDPDRRRYSMYDKIVMDAVLAGTEPLQIPQLAERYLAEATRRLASSSSDRPEREPHGPCDLGAAARAAPIGFAYRSAGPAALLSAVRSSLEFSHPTPLGLDAAHVVAAATAWLARQQGQQAAGGQQGQRSPQAGVVAGSSGSGDGPGGTSTAGSSSSSSSGGGPEAMLSYLIDEVAVTSDMLGKLRLLRESLFQVDAVTDWRAFYAGPQWHALASLMTRLCFHGFATAGSEFAAVALLALITNWNRPEQAVIVAASFGGHAPATAQVVGALAGALHGREWVPERWWSEVENGEDGGRDVVVEVGKALGALRVDEEGGKRGEQEEGEGMEGEEAGAKVDGEAR
;
A
#
# COMPACT_ATOMS: atom_id res chain seq x y z
N MET A 1 -47.83 -20.52 -32.04
CA MET A 1 -47.01 -20.90 -33.21
C MET A 1 -45.82 -21.72 -32.74
N PRO A 2 -45.89 -23.04 -32.85
CA PRO A 2 -44.72 -23.93 -32.84
C PRO A 2 -44.49 -24.50 -34.24
N PHE A 3 -43.27 -24.93 -34.58
CA PHE A 3 -43.07 -26.10 -35.45
C PHE A 3 -41.66 -26.65 -35.32
N ALA A 4 -41.60 -27.94 -35.05
CA ALA A 4 -40.44 -28.82 -35.07
C ALA A 4 -40.04 -29.17 -36.51
N CYS A 5 -38.80 -29.63 -36.70
CA CYS A 5 -38.48 -30.55 -37.78
C CYS A 5 -37.48 -31.62 -37.28
N LEU A 6 -37.84 -32.86 -37.57
CA LEU A 6 -37.20 -34.12 -37.23
C LEU A 6 -36.59 -34.71 -38.52
N GLN A 7 -35.56 -35.56 -38.35
CA GLN A 7 -35.19 -36.72 -39.18
C GLN A 7 -34.53 -36.48 -40.56
N ASP A 8 -33.63 -37.31 -41.10
CA ASP A 8 -32.78 -38.44 -40.64
C ASP A 8 -32.04 -38.99 -41.91
N LYS A 9 -31.08 -39.92 -41.73
CA LYS A 9 -30.46 -40.86 -42.72
C LYS A 9 -29.21 -40.36 -43.49
N ASN A 10 -28.09 -41.10 -43.61
CA ASN A 10 -27.86 -42.55 -43.63
C ASN A 10 -26.45 -42.95 -43.09
N GLU A 11 -26.39 -44.01 -42.26
CA GLU A 11 -25.30 -45.00 -42.19
C GLU A 11 -25.49 -46.05 -43.32
N ILE A 12 -24.48 -46.78 -43.81
CA ILE A 12 -24.01 -48.11 -43.34
C ILE A 12 -22.88 -48.56 -44.32
N SER A 13 -21.67 -48.94 -43.89
CA SER A 13 -21.11 -50.32 -43.74
C SER A 13 -19.63 -50.25 -44.14
N SER A 14 -18.69 -51.11 -43.76
CA SER A 14 -18.46 -52.13 -42.72
C SER A 14 -17.03 -52.66 -42.97
N GLY A 15 -16.28 -53.10 -41.96
CA GLY A 15 -14.96 -53.70 -42.18
C GLY A 15 -14.07 -53.94 -40.95
N VAL A 16 -14.50 -54.87 -40.07
CA VAL A 16 -13.75 -55.94 -39.36
C VAL A 16 -12.31 -55.67 -38.82
N GLY A 17 -12.13 -55.90 -37.49
CA GLY A 17 -10.87 -55.81 -36.69
C GLY A 17 -9.88 -57.00 -36.84
N PRO A 18 -9.18 -57.52 -35.78
CA PRO A 18 -9.25 -57.22 -34.33
C PRO A 18 -7.91 -57.29 -33.52
N CYS A 19 -8.02 -57.13 -32.18
CA CYS A 19 -7.14 -57.59 -31.07
C CYS A 19 -5.73 -56.94 -30.95
N TRP A 20 -5.29 -56.44 -29.79
CA TRP A 20 -5.02 -57.18 -28.55
C TRP A 20 -5.25 -56.32 -27.29
N ALA A 21 -5.75 -56.98 -26.23
CA ALA A 21 -5.80 -56.47 -24.87
C ALA A 21 -4.54 -56.91 -24.09
N PHE A 22 -4.00 -56.03 -23.24
CA PHE A 22 -3.22 -56.43 -22.07
C PHE A 22 -3.55 -55.52 -20.87
N TYR A 23 -3.62 -56.19 -19.72
CA TYR A 23 -4.03 -55.73 -18.40
C TYR A 23 -2.80 -55.25 -17.58
N LEU A 24 -3.09 -54.51 -16.50
CA LEU A 24 -2.28 -54.29 -15.28
C LEU A 24 -1.26 -53.13 -15.22
N THR A 25 -1.67 -52.11 -14.46
CA THR A 25 -1.01 -51.55 -13.25
C THR A 25 0.53 -51.52 -13.19
N GLU A 26 1.11 -50.32 -13.13
CA GLU A 26 1.90 -49.76 -12.02
C GLU A 26 2.67 -48.50 -12.49
N ASN A 27 2.88 -47.56 -11.56
CA ASN A 27 3.64 -46.29 -11.61
C ASN A 27 4.56 -45.97 -12.82
N PRO A 28 4.66 -44.66 -13.15
CA PRO A 28 5.99 -44.06 -13.00
C PRO A 28 5.96 -42.64 -12.40
N PHE A 29 6.66 -42.49 -11.27
CA PHE A 29 7.53 -41.33 -11.05
C PHE A 29 8.61 -41.34 -12.16
N VAL A 30 9.04 -40.14 -12.56
CA VAL A 30 10.10 -39.83 -13.54
C VAL A 30 9.64 -39.73 -15.00
N ALA A 31 9.41 -38.48 -15.43
CA ALA A 31 9.88 -37.86 -16.68
C ALA A 31 8.82 -36.94 -17.32
N CYS A 32 8.94 -35.64 -17.06
CA CYS A 32 8.65 -34.59 -18.05
C CYS A 32 9.34 -33.30 -17.61
N ARG A 33 10.66 -33.28 -17.83
CA ARG A 33 11.49 -32.08 -17.90
C ARG A 33 11.59 -31.74 -19.39
N ASN A 34 11.44 -30.46 -19.73
CA ASN A 34 11.48 -29.84 -21.06
C ASN A 34 10.11 -29.66 -21.73
N TYR A 35 9.57 -28.44 -21.67
CA TYR A 35 9.26 -27.59 -22.82
C TYR A 35 8.59 -26.30 -22.34
N CYS A 36 9.31 -25.17 -22.39
CA CYS A 36 8.80 -23.81 -22.62
C CYS A 36 10.00 -22.84 -22.77
N LEU A 37 10.88 -23.13 -23.74
CA LEU A 37 11.77 -22.13 -24.33
C LEU A 37 10.98 -21.48 -25.48
N GLY A 38 10.21 -20.45 -25.17
CA GLY A 38 9.36 -19.76 -26.16
C GLY A 38 9.24 -18.25 -25.97
N CYS A 39 9.84 -17.66 -24.92
CA CYS A 39 9.69 -16.25 -24.61
C CYS A 39 10.91 -15.37 -24.94
N ASP A 40 12.05 -15.94 -25.35
CA ASP A 40 13.30 -15.17 -25.52
C ASP A 40 13.52 -14.53 -26.89
N PHE A 41 12.74 -14.85 -27.92
CA PHE A 41 13.04 -14.38 -29.28
C PHE A 41 12.60 -12.92 -29.56
N ALA A 42 11.56 -12.42 -28.88
CA ALA A 42 11.07 -11.05 -29.10
C ALA A 42 11.84 -9.99 -28.30
N ILE A 43 12.49 -10.39 -27.20
CA ILE A 43 13.38 -9.53 -26.41
C ILE A 43 14.68 -9.27 -27.19
N GLN A 44 15.13 -10.24 -28.00
CA GLN A 44 16.38 -10.09 -28.75
C GLN A 44 16.29 -9.13 -29.93
N GLU A 45 15.17 -8.99 -30.65
CA GLU A 45 15.14 -8.07 -31.81
C GLU A 45 15.24 -6.58 -31.43
N LEU A 46 14.60 -6.15 -30.34
CA LEU A 46 14.70 -4.77 -29.85
C LEU A 46 16.06 -4.48 -29.17
N LEU A 47 16.63 -5.45 -28.47
CA LEU A 47 17.93 -5.31 -27.83
C LEU A 47 19.10 -5.41 -28.83
N PHE A 48 19.00 -6.21 -29.90
CA PHE A 48 20.07 -6.38 -30.89
C PHE A 48 20.24 -5.16 -31.81
N ILE A 49 19.13 -4.47 -32.14
CA ILE A 49 19.17 -3.23 -32.95
C ILE A 49 19.86 -2.08 -32.21
N ASN A 50 19.77 -2.03 -30.87
CA ASN A 50 20.44 -1.02 -30.04
C ASN A 50 21.83 -1.44 -29.55
N TRP A 51 22.09 -2.73 -29.29
CA TRP A 51 23.42 -3.24 -28.94
C TRP A 51 24.43 -3.08 -30.09
N ALA A 52 24.00 -3.31 -31.34
CA ALA A 52 24.84 -3.11 -32.53
C ALA A 52 25.23 -1.62 -32.76
N LYS A 53 24.39 -0.67 -32.31
CA LYS A 53 24.72 0.77 -32.32
C LYS A 53 25.77 1.12 -31.24
N ARG A 54 25.70 0.49 -30.08
CA ARG A 54 26.62 0.73 -28.94
C ARG A 54 28.04 0.17 -29.17
N MET A 55 28.19 -0.93 -29.91
CA MET A 55 29.50 -1.52 -30.22
C MET A 55 30.34 -0.76 -31.25
N ARG A 56 29.77 0.22 -31.98
CA ARG A 56 30.53 1.07 -32.93
C ARG A 56 31.16 2.33 -32.32
N GLN A 57 30.81 2.70 -31.08
CA GLN A 57 31.26 3.96 -30.47
C GLN A 57 32.28 3.79 -29.33
N CYS A 58 32.60 2.57 -28.91
CA CYS A 58 33.58 2.32 -27.84
C CYS A 58 34.79 1.53 -28.35
N ARG A 59 35.65 2.21 -29.12
CA ARG A 59 37.08 1.87 -29.21
C ARG A 59 37.86 3.14 -28.98
N ILE A 60 38.46 3.30 -27.79
CA ILE A 60 39.77 3.91 -27.54
C ILE A 60 40.14 3.72 -26.05
N ALA A 61 41.34 3.14 -25.86
CA ALA A 61 42.25 3.18 -24.71
C ALA A 61 41.85 2.59 -23.34
N ALA A 62 42.44 1.43 -23.03
CA ALA A 62 42.79 1.01 -21.67
C ALA A 62 44.30 1.24 -21.42
N PRO A 63 44.72 1.42 -20.15
CA PRO A 63 45.98 0.85 -19.72
C PRO A 63 45.85 -0.02 -18.46
N GLN A 64 46.84 -0.90 -18.35
CA GLN A 64 46.96 -2.05 -17.48
C GLN A 64 47.52 -1.72 -16.08
N GLY A 65 47.19 -2.56 -15.10
CA GLY A 65 48.16 -3.06 -14.10
C GLY A 65 47.92 -2.66 -12.65
N ALA A 66 47.57 -3.64 -11.80
CA ALA A 66 48.46 -4.14 -10.73
C ALA A 66 47.71 -5.13 -9.81
N ARG A 67 48.39 -6.24 -9.53
CA ARG A 67 48.00 -7.35 -8.65
C ARG A 67 48.35 -7.03 -7.19
N GLY A 68 47.65 -7.63 -6.22
CA GLY A 68 48.31 -8.11 -4.99
C GLY A 68 47.57 -8.06 -3.64
N GLN A 69 46.91 -9.18 -3.32
CA GLN A 69 46.92 -9.91 -2.02
C GLN A 69 46.13 -9.41 -0.77
N PRO A 70 45.71 -10.35 0.12
CA PRO A 70 44.61 -10.16 1.07
C PRO A 70 45.06 -10.04 2.54
N PHE A 71 44.29 -9.33 3.38
CA PHE A 71 44.55 -9.23 4.81
C PHE A 71 43.61 -10.11 5.66
N ALA A 72 44.24 -10.81 6.60
CA ALA A 72 43.70 -11.86 7.44
C ALA A 72 43.00 -11.35 8.72
N HIS A 73 42.12 -12.22 9.22
CA HIS A 73 41.44 -12.20 10.50
C HIS A 73 42.30 -11.81 11.71
N ARG A 74 41.72 -11.02 12.62
CA ARG A 74 42.13 -10.94 14.02
C ARG A 74 40.92 -11.11 14.94
N ARG A 75 40.76 -12.33 15.46
CA ARG A 75 39.91 -12.61 16.63
C ARG A 75 40.67 -12.18 17.89
N GLN A 76 40.04 -11.39 18.76
CA GLN A 76 40.48 -11.22 20.13
C GLN A 76 39.35 -11.62 21.08
N ALA A 77 39.70 -12.54 21.97
CA ALA A 77 38.88 -13.08 23.02
C ALA A 77 38.86 -12.13 24.22
N LEU A 78 37.70 -11.95 24.85
CA LEU A 78 37.58 -11.48 26.22
C LEU A 78 36.74 -12.48 27.02
N ARG A 79 37.43 -13.18 27.92
CA ARG A 79 36.86 -14.06 28.93
C ARG A 79 36.34 -13.22 30.10
N GLY A 80 35.12 -13.53 30.52
CA GLY A 80 34.80 -13.91 31.89
C GLY A 80 34.82 -12.83 32.97
N ARG A 81 33.63 -12.50 33.48
CA ARG A 81 33.40 -12.29 34.91
C ARG A 81 32.00 -12.78 35.29
N THR A 82 31.99 -13.95 35.92
CA THR A 82 30.86 -14.54 36.63
C THR A 82 30.69 -13.81 37.96
N ALA A 83 29.53 -13.20 38.20
CA ALA A 83 29.13 -12.70 39.51
C ALA A 83 28.33 -13.77 40.25
N SER A 84 28.87 -14.19 41.37
CA SER A 84 28.34 -15.16 42.32
C SER A 84 27.12 -14.63 43.06
N VAL A 85 26.08 -15.47 43.13
CA VAL A 85 24.92 -15.32 44.02
C VAL A 85 25.32 -15.79 45.42
N SER A 86 24.99 -15.01 46.45
CA SER A 86 24.92 -15.49 47.84
C SER A 86 23.73 -14.84 48.55
N PRO A 87 22.97 -15.59 49.38
CA PRO A 87 21.75 -15.11 50.00
C PRO A 87 22.04 -14.51 51.38
N PHE A 88 21.47 -13.35 51.68
CA PHE A 88 21.37 -12.86 53.05
C PHE A 88 19.91 -12.49 53.34
N ALA A 89 19.29 -13.30 54.20
CA ALA A 89 18.05 -12.98 54.87
C ALA A 89 18.34 -11.98 55.99
N ALA A 90 17.55 -10.90 56.05
CA ALA A 90 17.40 -10.10 57.25
C ALA A 90 15.93 -9.65 57.34
N ALA A 91 15.26 -10.13 58.37
CA ALA A 91 13.94 -9.69 58.79
C ALA A 91 14.03 -8.26 59.35
N VAL A 92 13.22 -7.35 58.82
CA VAL A 92 12.89 -6.09 59.48
C VAL A 92 11.38 -5.91 59.43
N SER A 93 10.77 -6.14 60.59
CA SER A 93 9.45 -5.67 60.97
C SER A 93 9.47 -4.14 61.03
N GLY A 94 8.62 -3.49 60.25
CA GLY A 94 8.48 -2.03 60.22
C GLY A 94 7.12 -1.64 59.64
N THR A 95 6.12 -1.58 60.52
CA THR A 95 4.80 -1.00 60.27
C THR A 95 4.94 0.48 59.86
N GLY A 96 4.46 0.83 58.67
CA GLY A 96 4.27 2.23 58.26
C GLY A 96 4.81 2.61 56.88
N SER A 97 4.31 2.00 55.80
CA SER A 97 4.60 2.47 54.42
C SER A 97 3.48 2.12 53.42
N MET A 98 2.21 2.21 53.82
CA MET A 98 1.12 2.12 52.83
C MET A 98 0.83 3.47 52.13
N GLY A 99 1.32 4.58 52.65
CA GLY A 99 1.08 5.91 52.06
C GLY A 99 1.93 6.20 50.82
N VAL A 100 3.25 5.95 50.88
CA VAL A 100 4.22 6.42 49.87
C VAL A 100 4.18 5.62 48.56
N ALA A 101 3.92 4.31 48.62
CA ALA A 101 3.79 3.46 47.44
C ALA A 101 2.53 3.80 46.61
N ALA A 102 1.42 4.13 47.29
CA ALA A 102 0.19 4.57 46.65
C ALA A 102 0.35 5.95 45.98
N THR A 103 1.17 6.85 46.55
CA THR A 103 1.46 8.16 45.96
C THR A 103 2.32 8.05 44.71
N HIS A 104 3.31 7.13 44.68
CA HIS A 104 4.12 6.87 43.48
C HIS A 104 3.32 6.20 42.37
N GLN A 105 2.40 5.28 42.69
CA GLN A 105 1.50 4.67 41.70
C GLN A 105 0.48 5.70 41.16
N GLN A 106 -0.07 6.57 42.01
CA GLN A 106 -0.94 7.65 41.56
C GLN A 106 -0.19 8.71 40.74
N GLN A 107 1.06 9.04 41.08
CA GLN A 107 1.88 9.95 40.27
C GLN A 107 2.28 9.32 38.93
N GLN A 108 2.59 8.02 38.89
CA GLN A 108 2.85 7.32 37.62
C GLN A 108 1.59 7.20 36.75
N GLN A 109 0.43 6.94 37.36
CA GLN A 109 -0.85 6.93 36.64
C GLN A 109 -1.25 8.34 36.18
N GLN A 110 -1.01 9.38 36.97
CA GLN A 110 -1.24 10.77 36.57
C GLN A 110 -0.25 11.24 35.49
N GLN A 111 1.02 10.81 35.55
CA GLN A 111 2.00 11.09 34.49
C GLN A 111 1.69 10.34 33.21
N GLN A 112 1.25 9.07 33.29
CA GLN A 112 0.77 8.31 32.14
C GLN A 112 -0.49 8.93 31.55
N GLN A 113 -1.44 9.38 32.39
CA GLN A 113 -2.67 10.10 31.99
C GLN A 113 -2.39 11.49 31.40
N GLN A 114 -1.34 12.18 31.87
CA GLN A 114 -0.90 13.47 31.30
C GLN A 114 -0.14 13.28 29.97
N HIS A 115 0.68 12.24 29.83
CA HIS A 115 1.29 11.89 28.53
C HIS A 115 0.25 11.50 27.48
N SER A 116 -0.90 10.96 27.90
CA SER A 116 -1.98 10.58 26.99
C SER A 116 -2.77 11.77 26.42
N GLN A 117 -2.60 12.98 26.95
CA GLN A 117 -3.37 14.17 26.54
C GLN A 117 -2.63 15.08 25.55
N LEU A 118 -1.37 14.80 25.25
CA LEU A 118 -0.62 15.60 24.27
C LEU A 118 -1.05 15.22 22.84
N PRO A 119 -1.33 16.21 21.97
CA PRO A 119 -1.65 15.93 20.57
C PRO A 119 -0.46 15.26 19.89
N ILE A 120 -0.75 14.24 19.07
CA ILE A 120 0.28 13.54 18.29
C ILE A 120 0.87 14.52 17.27
N SER A 121 2.18 14.73 17.33
CA SER A 121 2.87 15.67 16.43
C SER A 121 2.84 15.21 14.97
N ASP A 122 2.90 16.16 14.04
CA ASP A 122 3.02 15.86 12.60
C ASP A 122 4.29 15.06 12.30
N GLU A 123 5.39 15.34 12.99
CA GLU A 123 6.62 14.53 12.91
C GLU A 123 6.34 13.07 13.27
N SER A 124 5.66 12.82 14.40
CA SER A 124 5.32 11.46 14.82
C SER A 124 4.40 10.77 13.81
N LYS A 125 3.44 11.49 13.23
CA LYS A 125 2.53 10.92 12.22
C LYS A 125 3.21 10.65 10.88
N ALA A 126 4.14 11.52 10.46
CA ALA A 126 4.91 11.32 9.24
C ALA A 126 5.87 10.13 9.38
N ILE A 127 6.59 10.02 10.52
CA ILE A 127 7.40 8.84 10.83
C ILE A 127 6.51 7.60 10.87
N GLY A 128 5.38 7.65 11.55
CA GLY A 128 4.42 6.54 11.61
C GLY A 128 3.92 6.13 10.23
N CYS A 129 3.65 7.09 9.36
CA CYS A 129 3.20 6.87 7.99
C CYS A 129 4.25 6.08 7.20
N LEU A 130 5.50 6.56 7.15
CA LEU A 130 6.53 5.88 6.35
C LEU A 130 7.04 4.58 7.00
N LEU A 131 7.20 4.55 8.33
CA LEU A 131 7.68 3.36 9.04
C LEU A 131 6.60 2.26 9.08
N GLY A 132 5.34 2.65 9.27
CA GLY A 132 4.19 1.75 9.18
C GLY A 132 4.06 1.16 7.77
N ALA A 133 4.23 2.00 6.74
CA ALA A 133 4.29 1.57 5.35
C ALA A 133 5.41 0.54 5.10
N MET A 134 6.61 0.81 5.60
CA MET A 134 7.76 -0.11 5.48
C MET A 134 7.46 -1.45 6.15
N CYS A 135 7.03 -1.43 7.41
CA CYS A 135 6.76 -2.65 8.17
C CYS A 135 5.61 -3.46 7.54
N GLY A 136 4.54 -2.79 7.10
CA GLY A 136 3.44 -3.43 6.40
C GLY A 136 3.89 -4.09 5.09
N ASN A 137 4.72 -3.39 4.30
CA ASN A 137 5.29 -3.94 3.08
C ASN A 137 6.08 -5.24 3.34
N VAL A 138 7.02 -5.20 4.29
CA VAL A 138 7.86 -6.36 4.66
C VAL A 138 7.00 -7.51 5.20
N LEU A 139 5.95 -7.21 5.99
CA LEU A 139 5.03 -8.22 6.53
C LEU A 139 4.24 -8.94 5.43
N GLY A 140 3.80 -8.19 4.42
CA GLY A 140 3.04 -8.71 3.28
C GLY A 140 3.89 -9.34 2.17
N ALA A 141 5.19 -9.02 2.08
CA ALA A 141 6.12 -9.50 1.04
C ALA A 141 6.00 -11.01 0.75
N PRO A 142 6.01 -11.92 1.72
CA PRO A 142 5.97 -13.37 1.47
C PRO A 142 4.62 -13.89 0.96
N HIS A 143 3.58 -13.06 1.00
CA HIS A 143 2.20 -13.40 0.69
C HIS A 143 1.70 -12.73 -0.59
N GLN A 144 2.62 -12.12 -1.34
CA GLN A 144 2.34 -11.65 -2.69
C GLN A 144 1.92 -12.83 -3.56
N ASP A 145 0.90 -12.62 -4.40
CA ASP A 145 0.34 -13.59 -5.34
C ASP A 145 -0.40 -14.79 -4.70
N ASP A 146 -0.35 -14.95 -3.38
CA ASP A 146 -1.16 -15.93 -2.65
C ASP A 146 -2.58 -15.40 -2.45
N ARG A 147 -3.59 -16.27 -2.57
CA ARG A 147 -4.97 -15.91 -2.19
C ARG A 147 -5.12 -15.88 -0.67
N HIS A 148 -6.06 -15.08 -0.16
CA HIS A 148 -6.35 -15.01 1.29
C HIS A 148 -6.48 -16.39 1.96
N PHE A 149 -7.14 -17.37 1.30
CA PHE A 149 -7.29 -18.72 1.86
C PHE A 149 -5.99 -19.53 1.88
N GLN A 150 -5.04 -19.25 0.98
CA GLN A 150 -3.69 -19.80 1.02
C GLN A 150 -2.92 -19.19 2.18
N VAL A 151 -2.95 -17.86 2.32
CA VAL A 151 -2.26 -17.13 3.39
C VAL A 151 -2.72 -17.63 4.76
N VAL A 152 -4.03 -17.65 5.06
CA VAL A 152 -4.52 -18.10 6.38
C VAL A 152 -4.28 -19.59 6.64
N ARG A 153 -4.18 -20.41 5.59
CA ARG A 153 -3.85 -21.84 5.72
C ARG A 153 -2.38 -22.05 6.07
N GLN A 154 -1.48 -21.25 5.48
CA GLN A 154 -0.05 -21.26 5.75
C GLN A 154 0.26 -20.60 7.10
N ARG A 155 -0.42 -19.48 7.41
CA ARG A 155 -0.21 -18.63 8.58
C ARG A 155 -1.37 -18.77 9.57
N ARG A 156 -1.61 -19.99 10.04
CA ARG A 156 -2.76 -20.30 10.93
C ARG A 156 -2.81 -19.49 12.21
N ASN A 157 -1.67 -19.01 12.69
CA ASN A 157 -1.54 -18.21 13.91
C ASN A 157 -1.44 -16.70 13.63
N GLY A 158 -1.79 -16.28 12.40
CA GLY A 158 -1.73 -14.88 11.99
C GLY A 158 -0.45 -14.55 11.21
N VAL A 159 -0.54 -13.53 10.36
CA VAL A 159 0.64 -12.88 9.75
C VAL A 159 1.20 -11.86 10.75
N THR A 160 1.59 -12.31 11.95
CA THR A 160 1.93 -11.40 13.07
C THR A 160 3.35 -10.87 13.03
N ASP A 161 4.25 -11.55 12.32
CA ASP A 161 5.68 -11.30 12.27
C ASP A 161 6.25 -11.64 10.89
N PHE A 162 7.39 -11.03 10.55
CA PHE A 162 8.06 -11.24 9.28
C PHE A 162 8.41 -12.71 9.05
N TRP A 163 8.22 -13.17 7.81
CA TRP A 163 8.51 -14.54 7.44
C TRP A 163 9.96 -14.68 6.96
N ARG A 164 10.66 -15.70 7.44
CA ARG A 164 12.06 -15.96 7.05
C ARG A 164 12.23 -16.64 5.69
N TYR A 165 11.16 -17.18 5.12
CA TYR A 165 11.22 -18.07 3.96
C TYR A 165 10.27 -17.61 2.86
N ASP A 166 10.66 -16.59 2.09
CA ASP A 166 10.05 -16.36 0.78
C ASP A 166 10.69 -17.34 -0.22
N ILE A 167 9.89 -18.25 -0.75
CA ILE A 167 10.31 -19.29 -1.71
C ILE A 167 9.68 -19.10 -3.09
N GLY A 168 9.14 -17.90 -3.36
CA GLY A 168 8.62 -17.52 -4.66
C GLY A 168 9.71 -17.46 -5.75
N PRO A 169 9.32 -17.28 -7.02
CA PRO A 169 10.27 -17.19 -8.14
C PRO A 169 11.23 -15.99 -8.02
N HIS A 170 10.81 -14.94 -7.31
CA HIS A 170 11.59 -13.75 -7.01
C HIS A 170 11.49 -13.45 -5.50
N PRO A 171 12.23 -14.19 -4.66
CA PRO A 171 12.05 -14.13 -3.21
C PRO A 171 12.64 -12.84 -2.63
N VAL A 172 11.93 -12.24 -1.69
CA VAL A 172 12.40 -11.09 -0.92
C VAL A 172 13.13 -11.58 0.33
N GLN A 173 14.29 -10.98 0.62
CA GLN A 173 15.09 -11.33 1.80
C GLN A 173 14.36 -10.96 3.09
N TYR A 174 14.62 -11.70 4.17
CA TYR A 174 14.03 -11.41 5.48
C TYR A 174 14.29 -9.97 5.93
N GLY A 175 13.23 -9.22 6.25
CA GLY A 175 13.32 -7.83 6.67
C GLY A 175 13.38 -6.80 5.52
N HIS A 176 13.52 -7.25 4.27
CA HIS A 176 13.62 -6.35 3.12
C HIS A 176 12.25 -6.00 2.55
N TYR A 177 12.10 -4.76 2.08
CA TYR A 177 10.88 -4.29 1.42
C TYR A 177 10.89 -4.52 -0.10
N THR A 178 9.71 -4.56 -0.71
CA THR A 178 9.50 -4.69 -2.17
C THR A 178 9.72 -3.38 -2.91
N GLY A 179 9.75 -3.45 -4.25
CA GLY A 179 9.82 -2.28 -5.11
C GLY A 179 8.66 -1.28 -4.93
N ASP A 180 7.49 -1.73 -4.46
CA ASP A 180 6.35 -0.85 -4.15
C ASP A 180 6.69 0.14 -3.04
N PHE A 181 7.48 -0.29 -2.04
CA PHE A 181 7.94 0.60 -0.98
C PHE A 181 9.09 1.48 -1.47
N SER A 182 10.00 0.96 -2.31
CA SER A 182 11.02 1.78 -2.97
C SER A 182 10.37 2.97 -3.69
N ASN A 183 9.28 2.72 -4.42
CA ASN A 183 8.53 3.75 -5.14
C ASN A 183 7.87 4.76 -4.19
N LEU A 184 7.26 4.31 -3.09
CA LEU A 184 6.71 5.21 -2.06
C LEU A 184 7.80 6.08 -1.42
N LEU A 185 8.93 5.49 -1.04
CA LEU A 185 10.04 6.20 -0.42
C LEU A 185 10.66 7.21 -1.39
N ALA A 186 10.81 6.87 -2.67
CA ALA A 186 11.29 7.79 -3.70
C ALA A 186 10.38 9.02 -3.87
N VAL A 187 9.05 8.84 -3.83
CA VAL A 187 8.09 9.96 -3.82
C VAL A 187 8.25 10.83 -2.58
N ALA A 188 8.42 10.21 -1.39
CA ALA A 188 8.63 10.95 -0.15
C ALA A 188 9.95 11.74 -0.16
N ILE A 189 11.04 11.16 -0.67
CA ILE A 189 12.34 11.83 -0.85
C ILE A 189 12.20 13.00 -1.82
N SER A 190 11.54 12.81 -2.96
CA SER A 190 11.28 13.88 -3.93
C SER A 190 10.52 15.05 -3.27
N LEU A 191 9.46 14.75 -2.51
CA LEU A 191 8.69 15.78 -1.79
C LEU A 191 9.57 16.58 -0.82
N VAL A 192 10.37 15.88 -0.01
CA VAL A 192 11.25 16.52 0.98
C VAL A 192 12.32 17.37 0.31
N GLN A 193 12.88 16.90 -0.81
CA GLN A 193 13.95 17.58 -1.52
C GLN A 193 13.47 18.85 -2.24
N TYR A 194 12.30 18.79 -2.88
CA TYR A 194 11.83 19.87 -3.75
C TYR A 194 10.71 20.72 -3.12
N GLY A 195 10.13 20.29 -2.00
CA GLY A 195 9.03 20.97 -1.31
C GLY A 195 7.70 20.98 -2.08
N THR A 196 7.66 20.35 -3.25
CA THR A 196 6.50 20.23 -4.14
C THR A 196 6.67 19.00 -5.03
N LEU A 197 5.63 18.64 -5.78
CA LEU A 197 5.71 17.60 -6.80
C LEU A 197 5.85 18.19 -8.19
N ASP A 198 6.95 17.83 -8.83
CA ASP A 198 7.17 17.96 -10.26
C ASP A 198 7.29 16.57 -10.90
N CYS A 199 6.71 16.40 -12.09
CA CYS A 199 6.69 15.12 -12.80
C CYS A 199 8.11 14.61 -13.07
N GLY A 200 9.01 15.48 -13.52
CA GLY A 200 10.41 15.14 -13.82
C GLY A 200 11.20 14.79 -12.55
N ALA A 201 11.00 15.54 -11.47
CA ALA A 201 11.64 15.27 -10.18
C ALA A 201 11.22 13.90 -9.58
N VAL A 202 9.92 13.59 -9.63
CA VAL A 202 9.39 12.29 -9.18
C VAL A 202 9.96 11.16 -10.02
N LEU A 203 9.92 11.30 -11.35
CA LEU A 203 10.46 10.29 -12.26
C LEU A 203 11.95 10.06 -12.01
N THR A 204 12.72 11.13 -11.84
CA THR A 204 14.17 11.04 -11.54
C THR A 204 14.40 10.26 -10.24
N SER A 205 13.64 10.57 -9.19
CA SER A 205 13.76 9.89 -7.89
C SER A 205 13.41 8.41 -7.99
N LEU A 206 12.36 8.07 -8.75
CA LEU A 206 11.96 6.67 -8.99
C LEU A 206 13.04 5.90 -9.75
N VAL A 207 13.57 6.47 -10.83
CA VAL A 207 14.66 5.86 -11.63
C VAL A 207 15.92 5.66 -10.79
N GLN A 208 16.28 6.63 -9.94
CA GLN A 208 17.43 6.49 -9.04
C GLN A 208 17.24 5.39 -8.00
N SER A 209 16.00 5.18 -7.54
CA SER A 209 15.66 4.13 -6.58
C SER A 209 15.44 2.74 -7.20
N TYR A 210 15.44 2.65 -8.53
CA TYR A 210 15.07 1.42 -9.25
C TYR A 210 16.19 0.38 -9.20
N ASP A 211 15.96 -0.70 -8.45
CA ASP A 211 16.89 -1.82 -8.28
C ASP A 211 16.17 -3.17 -8.47
N PRO A 212 15.90 -3.58 -9.72
CA PRO A 212 15.13 -4.80 -10.00
C PRO A 212 15.90 -6.09 -9.67
N ASP A 213 17.21 -6.01 -9.41
CA ASP A 213 18.03 -7.17 -9.03
C ASP A 213 17.86 -7.50 -7.55
N ARG A 214 17.68 -6.49 -6.69
CA ARG A 214 17.45 -6.69 -5.24
C ARG A 214 15.97 -6.61 -4.85
N ARG A 215 15.13 -5.92 -5.62
CA ARG A 215 13.74 -5.61 -5.26
C ARG A 215 12.76 -6.24 -6.23
N ARG A 216 11.68 -6.79 -5.68
CA ARG A 216 10.54 -7.25 -6.46
C ARG A 216 9.59 -6.08 -6.74
N TYR A 217 9.53 -5.61 -7.99
CA TYR A 217 8.58 -4.58 -8.44
C TYR A 217 7.30 -5.20 -8.98
N SER A 218 6.21 -4.43 -8.96
CA SER A 218 5.01 -4.75 -9.75
C SER A 218 5.38 -4.88 -11.23
N MET A 219 4.61 -5.69 -11.97
CA MET A 219 4.87 -5.91 -13.40
C MET A 219 4.87 -4.59 -14.18
N TYR A 220 3.94 -3.70 -13.86
CA TYR A 220 3.79 -2.43 -14.56
C TYR A 220 4.89 -1.43 -14.20
N ASP A 221 5.23 -1.26 -12.91
CA ASP A 221 6.33 -0.38 -12.52
C ASP A 221 7.65 -0.84 -13.15
N LYS A 222 7.88 -2.15 -13.23
CA LYS A 222 9.05 -2.71 -13.91
C LYS A 222 9.10 -2.31 -15.39
N ILE A 223 7.98 -2.45 -16.11
CA ILE A 223 7.87 -2.06 -17.53
C ILE A 223 8.15 -0.57 -17.71
N VAL A 224 7.58 0.27 -16.84
CA VAL A 224 7.78 1.73 -16.89
C VAL A 224 9.26 2.06 -16.71
N MET A 225 9.90 1.56 -15.66
CA MET A 225 11.30 1.90 -15.35
C MET A 225 12.27 1.35 -16.41
N ASP A 226 12.07 0.12 -16.88
CA ASP A 226 12.88 -0.46 -17.95
C ASP A 226 12.75 0.36 -19.25
N ALA A 227 11.54 0.82 -19.58
CA ALA A 227 11.31 1.64 -20.78
C ALA A 227 11.98 3.01 -20.69
N VAL A 228 11.93 3.68 -19.53
CA VAL A 228 12.64 4.94 -19.28
C VAL A 228 14.15 4.75 -19.42
N LEU A 229 14.71 3.71 -18.79
CA LEU A 229 16.14 3.39 -18.89
C LEU A 229 16.59 3.00 -20.30
N ALA A 230 15.68 2.46 -21.11
CA ALA A 230 15.91 2.19 -22.53
C ALA A 230 15.85 3.46 -23.42
N GLY A 231 15.53 4.62 -22.84
CA GLY A 231 15.42 5.90 -23.55
C GLY A 231 14.07 6.15 -24.20
N THR A 232 13.02 5.47 -23.74
CA THR A 232 11.63 5.75 -24.18
C THR A 232 11.16 7.07 -23.57
N GLU A 233 10.53 7.92 -24.37
CA GLU A 233 9.95 9.17 -23.90
C GLU A 233 8.88 8.91 -22.82
N PRO A 234 9.02 9.42 -21.58
CA PRO A 234 8.19 9.02 -20.45
C PRO A 234 6.68 9.16 -20.67
N LEU A 235 6.25 10.24 -21.32
CA LEU A 235 4.82 10.50 -21.57
C LEU A 235 4.17 9.54 -22.58
N GLN A 236 4.97 8.79 -23.35
CA GLN A 236 4.48 7.78 -24.30
C GLN A 236 4.38 6.38 -23.68
N ILE A 237 5.04 6.16 -22.54
CA ILE A 237 5.13 4.84 -21.91
C ILE A 237 3.76 4.26 -21.56
N PRO A 238 2.79 5.01 -20.99
CA PRO A 238 1.50 4.43 -20.61
C PRO A 238 0.78 3.79 -21.80
N GLN A 239 0.71 4.46 -22.94
CA GLN A 239 0.03 3.91 -24.12
C GLN A 239 0.80 2.73 -24.74
N LEU A 240 2.14 2.77 -24.73
CA LEU A 240 2.97 1.68 -25.24
C LEU A 240 2.87 0.42 -24.36
N ALA A 241 2.92 0.60 -23.06
CA ALA A 241 2.84 -0.48 -22.09
C ALA A 241 1.44 -1.12 -22.08
N GLU A 242 0.37 -0.34 -22.21
CA GLU A 242 -0.99 -0.87 -22.37
C GLU A 242 -1.10 -1.79 -23.61
N ARG A 243 -0.55 -1.35 -24.76
CA ARG A 243 -0.52 -2.18 -25.98
C ARG A 243 0.29 -3.46 -25.79
N TYR A 244 1.44 -3.36 -25.13
CA TYR A 244 2.30 -4.51 -24.83
C TYR A 244 1.59 -5.53 -23.93
N LEU A 245 0.96 -5.07 -22.85
CA LEU A 245 0.23 -5.92 -21.91
C LEU A 245 -1.02 -6.55 -22.55
N ALA A 246 -1.75 -5.80 -23.37
CA ALA A 246 -2.89 -6.35 -24.11
C ALA A 246 -2.48 -7.49 -25.06
N GLU A 247 -1.33 -7.38 -25.72
CA GLU A 247 -0.77 -8.43 -26.56
C GLU A 247 -0.29 -9.65 -25.74
N ALA A 248 0.38 -9.42 -24.61
CA ALA A 248 0.82 -10.49 -23.71
C ALA A 248 -0.38 -11.29 -23.17
N THR A 249 -1.42 -10.61 -22.70
CA THR A 249 -2.66 -11.22 -22.20
C THR A 249 -3.37 -12.02 -23.29
N ARG A 250 -3.39 -11.55 -24.54
CA ARG A 250 -3.98 -12.29 -25.67
C ARG A 250 -3.26 -13.63 -25.90
N ARG A 251 -1.94 -13.67 -25.77
CA ARG A 251 -1.15 -14.90 -25.94
C ARG A 251 -1.36 -15.90 -24.81
N LEU A 252 -1.66 -15.43 -23.61
CA LEU A 252 -1.95 -16.26 -22.43
C LEU A 252 -3.40 -16.76 -22.37
N ALA A 253 -4.25 -16.42 -23.36
CA ALA A 253 -5.67 -16.72 -23.38
C ALA A 253 -6.04 -18.20 -23.40
N SER A 254 -5.12 -19.11 -23.70
CA SER A 254 -5.33 -20.55 -23.78
C SER A 254 -5.24 -21.30 -22.43
N SER A 255 -4.92 -20.61 -21.32
CA SER A 255 -4.82 -21.21 -19.97
C SER A 255 -5.93 -20.73 -19.03
N SER A 256 -6.17 -21.42 -17.91
CA SER A 256 -7.25 -21.09 -16.94
C SER A 256 -7.14 -19.65 -16.40
N SER A 257 -8.28 -19.08 -15.96
CA SER A 257 -8.53 -17.64 -15.87
C SER A 257 -8.18 -16.95 -14.55
N ASP A 258 -7.51 -17.60 -13.59
CA ASP A 258 -7.43 -17.13 -12.20
C ASP A 258 -6.01 -16.89 -11.65
N ARG A 259 -5.01 -16.83 -12.55
CA ARG A 259 -3.60 -16.69 -12.18
C ARG A 259 -3.15 -15.23 -12.00
N PRO A 260 -2.19 -14.95 -11.09
CA PRO A 260 -1.65 -13.61 -10.87
C PRO A 260 -1.15 -12.93 -12.16
N GLU A 261 -0.55 -13.69 -13.09
CA GLU A 261 0.02 -13.13 -14.33
C GLU A 261 -1.05 -12.67 -15.34
N ARG A 262 -2.34 -12.94 -15.07
CA ARG A 262 -3.46 -12.49 -15.90
C ARG A 262 -4.23 -11.34 -15.27
N GLU A 263 -3.78 -10.86 -14.13
CA GLU A 263 -4.34 -9.69 -13.49
C GLU A 263 -4.15 -8.43 -14.36
N PRO A 264 -5.05 -7.44 -14.25
CA PRO A 264 -5.08 -6.26 -15.12
C PRO A 264 -3.97 -5.24 -14.76
N HIS A 265 -2.71 -5.67 -14.83
CA HIS A 265 -1.56 -4.79 -14.75
C HIS A 265 -1.62 -3.72 -15.84
N GLY A 266 -1.12 -2.51 -15.53
CA GLY A 266 -1.10 -1.41 -16.48
C GLY A 266 -1.35 -0.04 -15.86
N PRO A 267 -1.61 0.98 -16.69
CA PRO A 267 -1.84 2.36 -16.25
C PRO A 267 -3.01 2.59 -15.27
N CYS A 268 -3.85 1.57 -15.05
CA CYS A 268 -4.99 1.58 -14.13
C CYS A 268 -4.73 0.80 -12.83
N ASP A 269 -3.55 0.21 -12.66
CA ASP A 269 -3.27 -0.68 -11.53
C ASP A 269 -2.92 0.07 -10.24
N LEU A 270 -2.66 -0.70 -9.19
CA LEU A 270 -2.42 -0.23 -7.84
C LEU A 270 -1.18 0.65 -7.67
N GLY A 271 -0.21 0.63 -8.59
CA GLY A 271 1.09 1.28 -8.43
C GLY A 271 0.97 2.77 -8.12
N ALA A 272 -0.02 3.44 -8.73
CA ALA A 272 -0.38 4.83 -8.44
C ALA A 272 -0.76 5.05 -6.97
N ALA A 273 -1.67 4.23 -6.45
CA ALA A 273 -2.21 4.36 -5.11
C ALA A 273 -1.22 3.90 -4.03
N ALA A 274 -0.41 2.89 -4.33
CA ALA A 274 0.58 2.33 -3.40
C ALA A 274 1.64 3.35 -2.95
N ARG A 275 1.91 4.38 -3.76
CA ARG A 275 2.91 5.43 -3.47
C ARG A 275 2.32 6.82 -3.13
N ALA A 276 1.01 6.93 -2.96
CA ALA A 276 0.33 8.22 -2.83
C ALA A 276 0.27 8.79 -1.39
N ALA A 277 0.48 7.97 -0.37
CA ALA A 277 0.32 8.40 1.03
C ALA A 277 1.23 9.58 1.43
N PRO A 278 2.54 9.63 1.05
CA PRO A 278 3.40 10.78 1.37
C PRO A 278 2.89 12.10 0.78
N ILE A 279 2.26 12.04 -0.40
CA ILE A 279 1.64 13.21 -1.07
C ILE A 279 0.51 13.75 -0.20
N GLY A 280 -0.40 12.87 0.22
CA GLY A 280 -1.48 13.23 1.12
C GLY A 280 -1.01 13.87 2.42
N PHE A 281 0.09 13.34 2.98
CA PHE A 281 0.66 13.90 4.20
C PHE A 281 1.24 15.31 3.99
N ALA A 282 2.05 15.52 2.95
CA ALA A 282 2.67 16.81 2.64
C ALA A 282 1.62 17.90 2.34
N TYR A 283 0.55 17.54 1.64
CA TYR A 283 -0.54 18.42 1.23
C TYR A 283 -1.73 18.41 2.22
N ARG A 284 -1.54 17.94 3.46
CA ARG A 284 -2.62 17.84 4.47
C ARG A 284 -3.32 19.17 4.79
N SER A 285 -2.65 20.29 4.55
CA SER A 285 -3.16 21.65 4.75
C SER A 285 -3.66 22.31 3.45
N ALA A 286 -3.40 21.71 2.29
CA ALA A 286 -3.79 22.24 1.00
C ALA A 286 -5.27 21.98 0.68
N GLY A 287 -5.86 22.80 -0.19
CA GLY A 287 -7.20 22.54 -0.71
C GLY A 287 -7.27 21.31 -1.64
N PRO A 288 -8.47 20.77 -1.89
CA PRO A 288 -8.66 19.56 -2.71
C PRO A 288 -8.05 19.66 -4.12
N ALA A 289 -8.11 20.84 -4.74
CA ALA A 289 -7.56 21.08 -6.07
C ALA A 289 -6.03 20.97 -6.12
N ALA A 290 -5.35 21.51 -5.10
CA ALA A 290 -3.89 21.44 -5.00
C ALA A 290 -3.43 19.99 -4.77
N LEU A 291 -4.11 19.25 -3.89
CA LEU A 291 -3.84 17.83 -3.67
C LEU A 291 -4.02 17.01 -4.95
N LEU A 292 -5.14 17.18 -5.66
CA LEU A 292 -5.40 16.48 -6.92
C LEU A 292 -4.35 16.82 -7.99
N SER A 293 -3.94 18.09 -8.09
CA SER A 293 -2.88 18.51 -9.01
C SER A 293 -1.57 17.81 -8.69
N ALA A 294 -1.18 17.78 -7.42
CA ALA A 294 0.05 17.13 -6.97
C ALA A 294 0.05 15.62 -7.25
N VAL A 295 -1.07 14.94 -6.97
CA VAL A 295 -1.26 13.53 -7.31
C VAL A 295 -1.14 13.33 -8.82
N ARG A 296 -1.82 14.15 -9.64
CA ARG A 296 -1.75 14.05 -11.10
C ARG A 296 -0.31 14.18 -11.61
N SER A 297 0.42 15.21 -11.19
CA SER A 297 1.81 15.44 -11.60
C SER A 297 2.74 14.27 -11.25
N SER A 298 2.47 13.53 -10.17
CA SER A 298 3.26 12.35 -9.78
C SER A 298 3.00 11.09 -10.64
N LEU A 299 1.98 11.12 -11.51
CA LEU A 299 1.49 9.94 -12.23
C LEU A 299 1.54 10.06 -13.76
N GLU A 300 1.77 11.24 -14.33
CA GLU A 300 1.63 11.50 -15.78
C GLU A 300 2.38 10.50 -16.67
N PHE A 301 3.59 10.09 -16.26
CA PHE A 301 4.45 9.17 -17.01
C PHE A 301 4.10 7.67 -16.82
N SER A 302 3.15 7.33 -15.93
CA SER A 302 2.86 5.93 -15.57
C SER A 302 1.37 5.64 -15.47
N HIS A 303 0.61 6.36 -14.65
CA HIS A 303 -0.80 6.05 -14.39
C HIS A 303 -1.72 7.23 -14.76
N PRO A 304 -1.72 7.71 -16.02
CA PRO A 304 -2.51 8.87 -16.43
C PRO A 304 -4.02 8.56 -16.56
N THR A 305 -4.46 7.34 -16.27
CA THR A 305 -5.86 6.94 -16.47
C THR A 305 -6.75 7.44 -15.33
N PRO A 306 -8.05 7.69 -15.60
CA PRO A 306 -8.97 8.10 -14.56
C PRO A 306 -9.04 7.13 -13.38
N LEU A 307 -8.97 5.82 -13.61
CA LEU A 307 -9.05 4.80 -12.54
C LEU A 307 -7.80 4.81 -11.66
N GLY A 308 -6.60 4.86 -12.25
CA GLY A 308 -5.35 4.94 -11.49
C GLY A 308 -5.22 6.25 -10.71
N LEU A 309 -5.57 7.37 -11.35
CA LEU A 309 -5.55 8.70 -10.74
C LEU A 309 -6.53 8.81 -9.56
N ASP A 310 -7.77 8.36 -9.74
CA ASP A 310 -8.82 8.46 -8.71
C ASP A 310 -8.47 7.61 -7.48
N ALA A 311 -7.89 6.41 -7.69
CA ALA A 311 -7.40 5.58 -6.60
C ALA A 311 -6.26 6.23 -5.81
N ALA A 312 -5.28 6.81 -6.50
CA ALA A 312 -4.20 7.54 -5.85
C ALA A 312 -4.71 8.78 -5.10
N HIS A 313 -5.67 9.50 -5.70
CA HIS A 313 -6.29 10.66 -5.06
C HIS A 313 -7.04 10.27 -3.79
N VAL A 314 -7.80 9.17 -3.81
CA VAL A 314 -8.48 8.63 -2.61
C VAL A 314 -7.49 8.26 -1.50
N VAL A 315 -6.40 7.56 -1.81
CA VAL A 315 -5.38 7.22 -0.80
C VAL A 315 -4.69 8.47 -0.25
N ALA A 316 -4.33 9.42 -1.11
CA ALA A 316 -3.72 10.67 -0.68
C ALA A 316 -4.68 11.50 0.19
N ALA A 317 -5.94 11.64 -0.22
CA ALA A 317 -6.96 12.39 0.53
C ALA A 317 -7.31 11.72 1.86
N ALA A 318 -7.38 10.38 1.91
CA ALA A 318 -7.53 9.64 3.15
C ALA A 318 -6.35 9.91 4.10
N THR A 319 -5.12 9.90 3.58
CA THR A 319 -3.92 10.21 4.37
C THR A 319 -3.96 11.66 4.90
N ALA A 320 -4.31 12.63 4.06
CA ALA A 320 -4.49 14.03 4.44
C ALA A 320 -5.58 14.22 5.51
N TRP A 321 -6.71 13.51 5.37
CA TRP A 321 -7.81 13.55 6.33
C TRP A 321 -7.40 12.97 7.69
N LEU A 322 -6.70 11.83 7.70
CA LEU A 322 -6.21 11.15 8.90
C LEU A 322 -5.13 11.97 9.60
N ALA A 323 -4.19 12.55 8.85
CA ALA A 323 -3.12 13.38 9.39
C ALA A 323 -3.65 14.61 10.16
N ARG A 324 -4.82 15.15 9.76
CA ARG A 324 -5.50 16.25 10.44
C ARG A 324 -6.24 15.83 11.72
N GLN A 325 -6.55 14.56 11.90
CA GLN A 325 -7.24 14.08 13.09
C GLN A 325 -6.32 14.13 14.31
N GLN A 326 -6.86 14.46 15.48
CA GLN A 326 -6.14 14.21 16.73
C GLN A 326 -6.41 12.78 17.16
N GLY A 327 -5.36 12.05 17.54
CA GLY A 327 -5.44 10.61 17.82
C GLY A 327 -6.56 10.30 18.82
N GLN A 328 -7.51 9.46 18.43
CA GLN A 328 -8.39 8.79 19.37
C GLN A 328 -7.57 7.63 19.97
N GLN A 329 -7.25 7.71 21.26
CA GLN A 329 -6.43 6.68 21.90
C GLN A 329 -7.03 5.28 21.66
N ALA A 330 -6.14 4.33 21.37
CA ALA A 330 -6.40 2.90 21.53
C ALA A 330 -6.61 2.61 23.03
N ALA A 331 -7.81 2.89 23.55
CA ALA A 331 -8.19 2.50 24.89
C ALA A 331 -8.28 0.97 24.94
N GLY A 332 -7.22 0.34 25.47
CA GLY A 332 -7.27 -1.04 25.89
C GLY A 332 -8.25 -1.22 27.05
N GLY A 333 -9.11 -2.23 26.94
CA GLY A 333 -9.75 -2.88 28.08
C GLY A 333 -11.12 -2.34 28.51
N GLN A 334 -12.12 -3.22 28.42
CA GLN A 334 -13.37 -3.21 29.17
C GLN A 334 -14.38 -2.08 28.85
N GLN A 335 -15.09 -2.21 27.73
CA GLN A 335 -16.49 -1.78 27.74
C GLN A 335 -17.32 -2.88 28.40
N GLY A 336 -17.92 -2.51 29.53
CA GLY A 336 -18.66 -3.38 30.43
C GLY A 336 -19.77 -4.16 29.73
N GLN A 337 -19.88 -5.41 30.17
CA GLN A 337 -21.06 -6.25 29.97
C GLN A 337 -22.32 -5.45 30.28
N ARG A 338 -23.13 -5.16 29.25
CA ARG A 338 -24.57 -4.96 29.45
C ARG A 338 -25.22 -6.33 29.32
N SER A 339 -25.54 -6.94 30.45
CA SER A 339 -26.49 -8.04 30.51
C SER A 339 -27.85 -7.59 29.94
N PRO A 340 -28.55 -8.43 29.16
CA PRO A 340 -29.92 -8.15 28.78
C PRO A 340 -30.82 -8.48 29.98
N GLN A 341 -31.38 -7.48 30.64
CA GLN A 341 -32.51 -7.71 31.54
C GLN A 341 -33.76 -7.94 30.69
N ALA A 342 -34.26 -9.16 30.77
CA ALA A 342 -35.59 -9.55 30.34
C ALA A 342 -36.65 -8.77 31.14
N GLY A 343 -37.57 -8.13 30.41
CA GLY A 343 -38.81 -7.58 30.93
C GLY A 343 -39.95 -8.00 30.02
N VAL A 344 -40.69 -9.02 30.45
CA VAL A 344 -41.92 -9.50 29.80
C VAL A 344 -43.10 -8.76 30.43
N VAL A 345 -44.12 -8.48 29.60
CA VAL A 345 -45.58 -8.54 29.85
C VAL A 345 -46.38 -7.24 29.64
N ALA A 346 -47.42 -7.42 28.80
CA ALA A 346 -48.74 -6.76 28.72
C ALA A 346 -48.91 -5.44 27.93
N GLY A 347 -49.28 -5.57 26.65
CA GLY A 347 -50.68 -5.57 26.20
C GLY A 347 -51.58 -4.36 26.48
N SER A 348 -52.01 -3.67 25.42
CA SER A 348 -53.43 -3.30 25.22
C SER A 348 -53.69 -2.78 23.80
N SER A 349 -54.77 -3.29 23.22
CA SER A 349 -55.47 -2.90 21.99
C SER A 349 -55.98 -1.45 21.98
N GLY A 350 -56.07 -0.83 20.79
CA GLY A 350 -56.86 0.37 20.56
C GLY A 350 -56.77 0.93 19.14
N SER A 351 -57.81 0.69 18.36
CA SER A 351 -58.11 1.24 17.02
C SER A 351 -58.53 2.72 17.07
N GLY A 352 -58.23 3.51 16.02
CA GLY A 352 -58.85 4.82 15.80
C GLY A 352 -58.23 5.63 14.67
N ASP A 353 -58.99 5.81 13.58
CA ASP A 353 -58.73 6.70 12.43
C ASP A 353 -58.73 8.20 12.80
N GLY A 354 -57.99 9.01 12.03
CA GLY A 354 -58.40 10.40 11.72
C GLY A 354 -57.28 11.47 11.66
N PRO A 355 -57.36 12.48 10.75
CA PRO A 355 -56.18 13.15 10.19
C PRO A 355 -55.96 14.60 10.64
N GLY A 356 -54.76 15.12 10.39
CA GLY A 356 -54.48 16.56 10.26
C GLY A 356 -53.71 17.20 11.41
N GLY A 357 -52.53 17.75 11.10
CA GLY A 357 -51.76 18.55 12.07
C GLY A 357 -50.37 18.92 11.57
N THR A 358 -50.26 20.02 10.83
CA THR A 358 -49.02 20.71 10.48
C THR A 358 -48.30 21.25 11.73
N SER A 359 -47.01 20.97 11.86
CA SER A 359 -46.05 21.73 12.71
C SER A 359 -44.62 21.37 12.27
N THR A 360 -44.02 22.14 11.37
CA THR A 360 -43.03 23.21 11.65
C THR A 360 -41.91 22.85 12.64
N ALA A 361 -40.71 22.70 12.07
CA ALA A 361 -39.43 23.21 12.54
C ALA A 361 -39.01 22.92 13.99
N GLY A 362 -38.10 21.95 14.10
CA GLY A 362 -37.23 21.74 15.24
C GLY A 362 -36.00 20.96 14.79
N SER A 363 -35.29 21.47 13.78
CA SER A 363 -33.99 20.94 13.35
C SER A 363 -32.98 21.18 14.47
N SER A 364 -32.92 20.25 15.41
CA SER A 364 -31.75 20.06 16.26
C SER A 364 -30.68 19.38 15.41
N SER A 365 -30.03 20.18 14.56
CA SER A 365 -28.76 19.81 13.95
C SER A 365 -27.71 19.73 15.06
N SER A 366 -27.70 18.60 15.77
CA SER A 366 -26.50 18.13 16.44
C SER A 366 -25.50 17.75 15.35
N SER A 367 -24.80 18.75 14.83
CA SER A 367 -23.58 18.60 14.04
C SER A 367 -22.51 18.02 14.97
N SER A 368 -22.60 16.70 15.21
CA SER A 368 -21.47 15.95 15.70
C SER A 368 -20.42 16.00 14.60
N SER A 369 -19.42 16.85 14.79
CA SER A 369 -18.13 16.78 14.11
C SER A 369 -17.48 15.42 14.45
N GLY A 370 -17.99 14.36 13.85
CA GLY A 370 -17.66 12.98 14.21
C GLY A 370 -16.37 12.57 13.51
N GLY A 371 -15.26 12.52 14.23
CA GLY A 371 -14.10 11.75 13.77
C GLY A 371 -14.44 10.26 13.78
N GLY A 372 -14.10 9.53 12.72
CA GLY A 372 -14.34 8.09 12.63
C GLY A 372 -14.36 7.56 11.19
N PRO A 373 -14.47 6.23 11.01
CA PRO A 373 -14.44 5.59 9.69
C PRO A 373 -15.59 6.03 8.79
N GLU A 374 -16.80 6.20 9.33
CA GLU A 374 -17.97 6.64 8.56
C GLU A 374 -17.81 8.06 8.02
N ALA A 375 -17.29 8.98 8.83
CA ALA A 375 -17.05 10.37 8.41
C ALA A 375 -15.95 10.47 7.35
N MET A 376 -14.89 9.66 7.48
CA MET A 376 -13.85 9.57 6.45
C MET A 376 -14.44 9.03 5.14
N LEU A 377 -15.26 7.99 5.18
CA LEU A 377 -15.91 7.46 3.98
C LEU A 377 -16.85 8.48 3.33
N SER A 378 -17.65 9.22 4.11
CA SER A 378 -18.50 10.29 3.57
C SER A 378 -17.68 11.39 2.91
N TYR A 379 -16.58 11.84 3.54
CA TYR A 379 -15.65 12.78 2.89
C TYR A 379 -15.10 12.24 1.57
N LEU A 380 -14.65 10.99 1.53
CA LEU A 380 -14.11 10.39 0.30
C LEU A 380 -15.18 10.23 -0.79
N ILE A 381 -16.42 9.89 -0.43
CA ILE A 381 -17.54 9.72 -1.37
C ILE A 381 -18.05 11.06 -1.91
N ASP A 382 -18.17 12.06 -1.05
CA ASP A 382 -18.87 13.30 -1.37
C ASP A 382 -17.92 14.33 -2.02
N GLU A 383 -16.62 14.31 -1.68
CA GLU A 383 -15.68 15.38 -2.04
C GLU A 383 -14.45 14.93 -2.85
N VAL A 384 -14.14 13.62 -2.91
CA VAL A 384 -12.84 13.14 -3.43
C VAL A 384 -12.98 12.22 -4.63
N ALA A 385 -13.73 11.13 -4.48
CA ALA A 385 -13.82 10.09 -5.50
C ALA A 385 -14.66 10.56 -6.70
N VAL A 386 -14.13 10.35 -7.91
CA VAL A 386 -14.73 10.87 -9.14
C VAL A 386 -15.31 9.75 -10.00
N THR A 387 -14.63 8.61 -10.08
CA THR A 387 -15.04 7.50 -10.95
C THR A 387 -16.22 6.74 -10.33
N SER A 388 -17.15 6.30 -11.18
CA SER A 388 -18.31 5.52 -10.74
C SER A 388 -17.90 4.21 -10.05
N ASP A 389 -16.80 3.62 -10.50
CA ASP A 389 -16.24 2.40 -9.94
C ASP A 389 -15.72 2.61 -8.51
N MET A 390 -14.91 3.66 -8.28
CA MET A 390 -14.44 4.00 -6.93
C MET A 390 -15.61 4.38 -6.02
N LEU A 391 -16.53 5.22 -6.48
CA LEU A 391 -17.73 5.62 -5.72
C LEU A 391 -18.58 4.41 -5.32
N GLY A 392 -18.78 3.45 -6.22
CA GLY A 392 -19.50 2.22 -5.94
C GLY A 392 -18.85 1.41 -4.82
N LYS A 393 -17.51 1.27 -4.87
CA LYS A 393 -16.74 0.56 -3.83
C LYS A 393 -16.77 1.27 -2.48
N LEU A 394 -16.60 2.59 -2.45
CA LEU A 394 -16.66 3.35 -1.20
C LEU A 394 -18.06 3.33 -0.56
N ARG A 395 -19.13 3.41 -1.37
CA ARG A 395 -20.51 3.26 -0.88
C ARG A 395 -20.75 1.86 -0.30
N LEU A 396 -20.25 0.82 -0.98
CA LEU A 396 -20.31 -0.54 -0.46
C LEU A 396 -19.60 -0.69 0.89
N LEU A 397 -18.44 -0.06 1.07
CA LEU A 397 -17.74 -0.03 2.36
C LEU A 397 -18.57 0.68 3.45
N ARG A 398 -19.18 1.81 3.13
CA ARG A 398 -20.00 2.58 4.08
C ARG A 398 -21.25 1.80 4.50
N GLU A 399 -21.94 1.18 3.55
CA GLU A 399 -23.14 0.37 3.79
C GLU A 399 -22.84 -0.92 4.57
N SER A 400 -21.62 -1.45 4.43
CA SER A 400 -21.18 -2.70 5.06
C SER A 400 -20.22 -2.46 6.23
N LEU A 401 -20.21 -1.26 6.83
CA LEU A 401 -19.24 -0.90 7.86
C LEU A 401 -19.50 -1.67 9.16
N PHE A 402 -18.46 -2.30 9.69
CA PHE A 402 -18.45 -2.94 11.02
C PHE A 402 -17.07 -2.79 11.67
N GLN A 403 -16.97 -3.02 12.98
CA GLN A 403 -15.69 -3.10 13.68
C GLN A 403 -15.35 -4.55 14.00
N VAL A 404 -14.09 -4.92 13.77
CA VAL A 404 -13.53 -6.21 14.15
C VAL A 404 -13.08 -6.13 15.60
N ASP A 405 -13.45 -7.15 16.38
CA ASP A 405 -13.04 -7.25 17.78
C ASP A 405 -11.52 -7.43 17.90
N ALA A 406 -10.98 -7.24 19.11
CA ALA A 406 -9.58 -7.52 19.36
C ALA A 406 -9.30 -9.02 19.15
N VAL A 407 -8.41 -9.34 18.20
CA VAL A 407 -8.04 -10.72 17.89
C VAL A 407 -7.03 -11.20 18.92
N THR A 408 -7.43 -12.18 19.74
CA THR A 408 -6.58 -12.84 20.73
C THR A 408 -6.07 -14.19 20.26
N ASP A 409 -6.80 -14.84 19.36
CA ASP A 409 -6.42 -16.08 18.68
C ASP A 409 -6.73 -15.95 17.19
N TRP A 410 -5.69 -15.79 16.39
CA TRP A 410 -5.79 -15.67 14.93
C TRP A 410 -6.38 -16.90 14.27
N ARG A 411 -6.14 -18.09 14.81
CA ARG A 411 -6.68 -19.33 14.24
C ARG A 411 -8.20 -19.37 14.42
N ALA A 412 -8.68 -19.00 15.60
CA ALA A 412 -10.10 -18.89 15.87
C ALA A 412 -10.74 -17.77 15.04
N PHE A 413 -10.06 -16.63 14.91
CA PHE A 413 -10.52 -15.51 14.09
C PHE A 413 -10.69 -15.89 12.61
N TYR A 414 -9.69 -16.53 11.99
CA TYR A 414 -9.76 -16.97 10.60
C TYR A 414 -10.84 -18.03 10.34
N ALA A 415 -11.19 -18.84 11.34
CA ALA A 415 -12.30 -19.78 11.27
C ALA A 415 -13.66 -19.14 11.62
N GLY A 416 -13.66 -17.89 12.08
CA GLY A 416 -14.81 -17.21 12.66
C GLY A 416 -15.58 -16.34 11.67
N PRO A 417 -16.75 -15.82 12.11
CA PRO A 417 -17.64 -15.04 11.26
C PRO A 417 -17.06 -13.68 10.85
N GLN A 418 -16.21 -13.06 11.67
CA GLN A 418 -15.63 -11.75 11.36
C GLN A 418 -14.63 -11.81 10.20
N TRP A 419 -13.77 -12.83 10.15
CA TRP A 419 -12.91 -13.06 8.98
C TRP A 419 -13.74 -13.41 7.74
N HIS A 420 -14.78 -14.23 7.89
CA HIS A 420 -15.67 -14.54 6.78
C HIS A 420 -16.34 -13.29 6.19
N ALA A 421 -16.79 -12.36 7.04
CA ALA A 421 -17.35 -11.08 6.61
C ALA A 421 -16.31 -10.23 5.86
N LEU A 422 -15.08 -10.13 6.39
CA LEU A 422 -13.98 -9.42 5.71
C LEU A 422 -13.65 -10.03 4.34
N ALA A 423 -13.46 -11.35 4.28
CA ALA A 423 -13.11 -12.05 3.04
C ALA A 423 -14.24 -12.00 2.00
N SER A 424 -15.50 -12.06 2.44
CA SER A 424 -16.67 -11.89 1.58
C SER A 424 -16.74 -10.48 1.00
N LEU A 425 -16.53 -9.45 1.82
CA LEU A 425 -16.54 -8.07 1.36
C LEU A 425 -15.35 -7.78 0.44
N MET A 426 -14.15 -8.27 0.77
CA MET A 426 -12.98 -8.20 -0.10
C MET A 426 -13.26 -8.82 -1.48
N THR A 427 -13.87 -10.01 -1.54
CA THR A 427 -14.26 -10.66 -2.80
C THR A 427 -15.29 -9.86 -3.62
N ARG A 428 -16.13 -9.04 -2.96
CA ARG A 428 -17.06 -8.14 -3.65
C ARG A 428 -16.39 -6.86 -4.15
N LEU A 429 -15.28 -6.46 -3.54
CA LEU A 429 -14.53 -5.25 -3.89
C LEU A 429 -13.53 -5.47 -5.01
N CYS A 430 -12.97 -6.68 -5.14
CA CYS A 430 -11.94 -6.96 -6.14
C CYS A 430 -12.27 -8.18 -6.99
N PHE A 431 -11.94 -8.08 -8.28
CA PHE A 431 -11.94 -9.20 -9.19
C PHE A 431 -10.82 -10.19 -8.80
N HIS A 432 -11.10 -11.49 -8.87
CA HIS A 432 -10.19 -12.59 -8.54
C HIS A 432 -9.50 -12.57 -7.15
N GLY A 433 -9.76 -11.61 -6.26
CA GLY A 433 -9.14 -11.64 -4.93
C GLY A 433 -7.66 -11.23 -4.92
N PHE A 434 -7.18 -10.48 -5.92
CA PHE A 434 -5.83 -9.89 -5.91
C PHE A 434 -5.80 -8.40 -5.62
N ALA A 435 -6.89 -7.69 -5.92
CA ALA A 435 -6.99 -6.23 -5.83
C ALA A 435 -5.92 -5.51 -6.67
N THR A 436 -5.78 -5.91 -7.94
CA THR A 436 -4.75 -5.39 -8.83
C THR A 436 -5.12 -4.02 -9.40
N ALA A 437 -6.38 -3.80 -9.75
CA ALA A 437 -6.83 -2.50 -10.23
C ALA A 437 -6.79 -1.46 -9.10
N GLY A 438 -6.39 -0.22 -9.40
CA GLY A 438 -6.17 0.80 -8.38
C GLY A 438 -7.38 1.04 -7.48
N SER A 439 -8.59 0.99 -8.04
CA SER A 439 -9.82 1.18 -7.28
C SER A 439 -10.16 0.03 -6.34
N GLU A 440 -9.89 -1.21 -6.77
CA GLU A 440 -10.01 -2.40 -5.92
C GLU A 440 -9.02 -2.34 -4.78
N PHE A 441 -7.76 -2.03 -5.11
CA PHE A 441 -6.66 -1.89 -4.16
C PHE A 441 -6.97 -0.86 -3.07
N ALA A 442 -7.34 0.36 -3.46
CA ALA A 442 -7.66 1.43 -2.51
C ALA A 442 -8.82 1.03 -1.60
N ALA A 443 -9.87 0.39 -2.14
CA ALA A 443 -11.01 -0.05 -1.34
C ALA A 443 -10.66 -1.21 -0.38
N VAL A 444 -9.82 -2.16 -0.79
CA VAL A 444 -9.36 -3.25 0.08
C VAL A 444 -8.43 -2.75 1.19
N ALA A 445 -7.54 -1.80 0.90
CA ALA A 445 -6.74 -1.14 1.93
C ALA A 445 -7.63 -0.38 2.93
N LEU A 446 -8.61 0.38 2.44
CA LEU A 446 -9.57 1.07 3.31
C LEU A 446 -10.39 0.08 4.14
N LEU A 447 -10.85 -1.05 3.57
CA LEU A 447 -11.55 -2.10 4.30
C LEU A 447 -10.78 -2.56 5.54
N ALA A 448 -9.49 -2.87 5.39
CA ALA A 448 -8.65 -3.32 6.49
C ALA A 448 -8.51 -2.24 7.59
N LEU A 449 -8.31 -0.98 7.19
CA LEU A 449 -8.18 0.13 8.14
C LEU A 449 -9.50 0.42 8.87
N ILE A 450 -10.60 0.64 8.13
CA ILE A 450 -11.87 1.11 8.71
C ILE A 450 -12.48 0.09 9.66
N THR A 451 -12.28 -1.21 9.41
CA THR A 451 -12.79 -2.28 10.27
C THR A 451 -11.92 -2.51 11.50
N ASN A 452 -10.70 -1.97 11.53
CA ASN A 452 -9.74 -2.08 12.63
C ASN A 452 -9.29 -0.68 13.12
N TRP A 453 -10.21 0.29 13.13
CA TRP A 453 -9.92 1.72 13.24
C TRP A 453 -8.98 2.09 14.39
N ASN A 454 -9.20 1.51 15.57
CA ASN A 454 -8.42 1.72 16.79
C ASN A 454 -7.42 0.59 17.09
N ARG A 455 -7.11 -0.25 16.09
CA ARG A 455 -6.24 -1.43 16.20
C ARG A 455 -5.27 -1.47 15.01
N PRO A 456 -4.34 -0.51 14.91
CA PRO A 456 -3.50 -0.34 13.72
C PRO A 456 -2.63 -1.57 13.42
N GLU A 457 -2.07 -2.23 14.43
CA GLU A 457 -1.33 -3.49 14.23
C GLU A 457 -2.23 -4.58 13.61
N GLN A 458 -3.44 -4.75 14.14
CA GLN A 458 -4.42 -5.70 13.62
C GLN A 458 -4.84 -5.35 12.19
N ALA A 459 -5.00 -4.06 11.87
CA ALA A 459 -5.32 -3.60 10.52
C ALA A 459 -4.28 -4.06 9.51
N VAL A 460 -2.99 -3.88 9.83
CA VAL A 460 -1.88 -4.29 8.95
C VAL A 460 -1.78 -5.81 8.82
N ILE A 461 -2.01 -6.56 9.91
CA ILE A 461 -2.04 -8.03 9.85
C ILE A 461 -3.20 -8.53 8.98
N VAL A 462 -4.40 -7.94 9.12
CA VAL A 462 -5.57 -8.26 8.28
C VAL A 462 -5.28 -7.94 6.82
N ALA A 463 -4.67 -6.79 6.53
CA ALA A 463 -4.28 -6.40 5.17
C ALA A 463 -3.30 -7.40 4.53
N ALA A 464 -2.26 -7.82 5.27
CA ALA A 464 -1.33 -8.84 4.80
C ALA A 464 -2.00 -10.22 4.64
N SER A 465 -3.02 -10.52 5.46
CA SER A 465 -3.78 -11.78 5.40
C SER A 465 -4.69 -11.89 4.19
N PHE A 466 -5.06 -10.77 3.54
CA PHE A 466 -5.86 -10.80 2.31
C PHE A 466 -5.11 -11.41 1.13
N GLY A 467 -3.78 -11.50 1.18
CA GLY A 467 -3.00 -11.98 0.05
C GLY A 467 -3.07 -11.02 -1.14
N GLY A 468 -2.88 -11.55 -2.34
CA GLY A 468 -2.89 -10.79 -3.58
C GLY A 468 -1.70 -9.85 -3.68
N HIS A 469 -1.95 -8.56 -3.83
CA HIS A 469 -0.92 -7.52 -3.64
C HIS A 469 -0.74 -7.19 -2.15
N ALA A 470 -0.55 -8.22 -1.33
CA ALA A 470 -0.39 -8.12 0.13
C ALA A 470 0.66 -7.10 0.59
N PRO A 471 1.86 -7.00 -0.03
CA PRO A 471 2.89 -6.05 0.41
C PRO A 471 2.40 -4.61 0.24
N ALA A 472 1.90 -4.26 -0.94
CA ALA A 472 1.37 -2.93 -1.22
C ALA A 472 0.11 -2.62 -0.39
N THR A 473 -0.75 -3.60 -0.15
CA THR A 473 -1.99 -3.40 0.62
C THR A 473 -1.65 -3.11 2.09
N ALA A 474 -0.78 -3.93 2.69
CA ALA A 474 -0.32 -3.73 4.06
C ALA A 474 0.53 -2.46 4.21
N GLN A 475 1.29 -2.08 3.18
CA GLN A 475 2.00 -0.81 3.09
C GLN A 475 1.05 0.39 3.21
N VAL A 476 0.00 0.45 2.39
CA VAL A 476 -0.94 1.58 2.45
C VAL A 476 -1.70 1.59 3.76
N VAL A 477 -2.11 0.43 4.29
CA VAL A 477 -2.77 0.36 5.59
C VAL A 477 -1.84 0.83 6.72
N GLY A 478 -0.57 0.46 6.69
CA GLY A 478 0.44 0.96 7.63
C GLY A 478 0.66 2.46 7.50
N ALA A 479 0.67 3.00 6.28
CA ALA A 479 0.78 4.44 6.03
C ALA A 479 -0.40 5.22 6.65
N LEU A 480 -1.62 4.78 6.37
CA LEU A 480 -2.84 5.40 6.88
C LEU A 480 -2.95 5.27 8.41
N ALA A 481 -2.61 4.10 8.96
CA ALA A 481 -2.55 3.89 10.40
C ALA A 481 -1.53 4.83 11.07
N GLY A 482 -0.36 5.02 10.46
CA GLY A 482 0.65 5.97 10.91
C GLY A 482 0.21 7.42 10.89
N ALA A 483 -0.48 7.84 9.82
CA ALA A 483 -1.02 9.18 9.71
C ALA A 483 -2.05 9.50 10.82
N LEU A 484 -2.81 8.49 11.27
CA LEU A 484 -3.80 8.64 12.35
C LEU A 484 -3.18 8.51 13.76
N HIS A 485 -2.36 7.49 13.97
CA HIS A 485 -1.93 7.02 15.29
C HIS A 485 -0.49 7.40 15.67
N GLY A 486 0.25 8.09 14.80
CA GLY A 486 1.65 8.43 15.07
C GLY A 486 2.59 7.24 14.85
N ARG A 487 3.80 7.29 15.43
CA ARG A 487 4.81 6.23 15.26
C ARG A 487 4.72 5.15 16.34
N GLU A 488 4.11 5.47 17.49
CA GLU A 488 4.12 4.63 18.69
C GLU A 488 3.32 3.34 18.52
N TRP A 489 2.40 3.28 17.56
CA TRP A 489 1.66 2.05 17.29
C TRP A 489 2.50 0.96 16.61
N VAL A 490 3.60 1.33 15.94
CA VAL A 490 4.45 0.36 15.22
C VAL A 490 5.25 -0.44 16.24
N PRO A 491 5.03 -1.76 16.37
CA PRO A 491 5.67 -2.54 17.41
C PRO A 491 7.18 -2.69 17.15
N GLU A 492 7.97 -2.69 18.23
CA GLU A 492 9.44 -2.83 18.18
C GLU A 492 9.88 -4.05 17.38
N ARG A 493 9.21 -5.19 17.56
CA ARG A 493 9.51 -6.43 16.85
C ARG A 493 9.39 -6.34 15.33
N TRP A 494 8.73 -5.31 14.78
CA TRP A 494 8.70 -5.06 13.35
C TRP A 494 9.82 -4.11 12.95
N TRP A 495 9.87 -2.92 13.53
CA TRP A 495 10.85 -1.93 13.09
C TRP A 495 12.30 -2.30 13.46
N SER A 496 12.53 -3.17 14.44
CA SER A 496 13.89 -3.66 14.75
C SER A 496 14.43 -4.61 13.67
N GLU A 497 13.55 -5.30 12.94
CA GLU A 497 13.90 -6.37 12.01
C GLU A 497 13.84 -5.96 10.53
N VAL A 498 13.33 -4.76 10.22
CA VAL A 498 13.38 -4.24 8.84
C VAL A 498 14.81 -3.85 8.45
N GLU A 499 15.13 -3.91 7.16
CA GLU A 499 16.46 -3.61 6.66
C GLU A 499 16.93 -2.20 7.05
N ASN A 500 18.22 -2.08 7.38
CA ASN A 500 18.84 -0.82 7.78
C ASN A 500 20.33 -0.82 7.40
N GLY A 501 20.61 -0.65 6.09
CA GLY A 501 21.96 -0.69 5.52
C GLY A 501 22.49 0.69 5.13
N GLU A 502 23.74 0.73 4.64
CA GLU A 502 24.38 1.97 4.16
C GLU A 502 23.67 2.55 2.91
N ASP A 503 23.08 1.69 2.08
CA ASP A 503 22.36 2.06 0.85
C ASP A 503 20.90 2.52 1.12
N GLY A 504 20.46 2.56 2.38
CA GLY A 504 19.10 2.91 2.78
C GLY A 504 18.46 1.97 3.80
N GLY A 505 17.19 2.20 4.13
CA GLY A 505 16.43 1.39 5.07
C GLY A 505 15.77 2.22 6.17
N ARG A 506 15.56 1.60 7.33
CA ARG A 506 14.78 2.19 8.43
C ARG A 506 15.21 3.60 8.83
N ASP A 507 16.50 3.85 9.02
CA ASP A 507 16.96 5.13 9.54
C ASP A 507 16.74 6.25 8.51
N VAL A 508 16.93 5.95 7.21
CA VAL A 508 16.55 6.86 6.12
C VAL A 508 15.04 7.13 6.14
N VAL A 509 14.22 6.09 6.32
CA VAL A 509 12.75 6.23 6.43
C VAL A 509 12.37 7.15 7.59
N VAL A 510 13.04 7.04 8.74
CA VAL A 510 12.80 7.91 9.90
C VAL A 510 13.22 9.35 9.59
N GLU A 511 14.39 9.58 9.00
CA GLU A 511 14.85 10.93 8.66
C GLU A 511 13.97 11.61 7.61
N VAL A 512 13.57 10.88 6.56
CA VAL A 512 12.60 11.37 5.57
C VAL A 512 11.25 11.63 6.25
N GLY A 513 10.83 10.79 7.19
CA GLY A 513 9.60 10.98 7.97
C GLY A 513 9.64 12.26 8.79
N LYS A 514 10.75 12.56 9.47
CA LYS A 514 10.93 13.82 10.20
C LYS A 514 10.81 15.03 9.28
N ALA A 515 11.52 15.01 8.16
CA ALA A 515 11.51 16.10 7.19
C ALA A 515 10.13 16.28 6.54
N LEU A 516 9.43 15.18 6.21
CA LEU A 516 8.06 15.19 5.70
C LEU A 516 7.06 15.74 6.73
N GLY A 517 7.28 15.46 8.03
CA GLY A 517 6.49 16.02 9.11
C GLY A 517 6.59 17.55 9.20
N ALA A 518 7.78 18.09 8.95
CA ALA A 518 8.03 19.52 8.90
C ALA A 518 7.48 20.18 7.62
N LEU A 519 7.39 19.43 6.52
CA LEU A 519 6.86 19.92 5.25
C LEU A 519 5.34 20.14 5.34
N ARG A 520 4.90 21.34 4.95
CA ARG A 520 3.51 21.69 4.68
C ARG A 520 3.46 22.44 3.37
N VAL A 521 2.79 21.86 2.39
CA VAL A 521 2.59 22.52 1.09
C VAL A 521 1.25 23.23 1.12
N ASP A 522 1.28 24.55 0.97
CA ASP A 522 0.11 25.41 0.87
C ASP A 522 -0.17 25.81 -0.59
N GLU A 523 -1.34 26.38 -0.87
CA GLU A 523 -1.81 26.69 -2.24
C GLU A 523 -0.93 27.69 -3.01
N GLU A 524 -0.06 28.47 -2.34
CA GLU A 524 0.66 29.61 -2.94
C GLU A 524 2.13 29.36 -3.35
N GLY A 525 2.65 28.13 -3.24
CA GLY A 525 4.07 27.82 -3.48
C GLY A 525 4.61 27.95 -4.93
N GLY A 526 3.85 28.55 -5.86
CA GLY A 526 4.19 28.62 -7.28
C GLY A 526 4.89 29.89 -7.77
N LYS A 527 4.99 30.97 -6.98
CA LYS A 527 5.66 32.21 -7.42
C LYS A 527 6.29 33.00 -6.26
N ARG A 528 7.54 32.70 -5.94
CA ARG A 528 8.48 33.67 -5.35
C ARG A 528 9.86 33.47 -5.96
N GLY A 529 9.95 33.79 -7.26
CA GLY A 529 11.19 34.23 -7.87
C GLY A 529 11.18 35.76 -7.79
N GLU A 530 12.11 36.31 -7.02
CA GLU A 530 12.31 37.74 -6.81
C GLU A 530 12.47 38.46 -8.15
N GLN A 531 11.50 39.33 -8.47
CA GLN A 531 11.75 40.49 -9.31
C GLN A 531 12.04 41.65 -8.35
N GLU A 532 13.32 41.96 -8.17
CA GLU A 532 13.73 43.28 -7.74
C GLU A 532 13.45 44.25 -8.89
N GLU A 533 12.29 44.90 -8.84
CA GLU A 533 12.02 46.12 -9.58
C GLU A 533 12.84 47.26 -8.96
N GLY A 534 13.92 47.64 -9.66
CA GLY A 534 14.60 48.92 -9.47
C GLY A 534 14.06 49.93 -10.48
N GLU A 535 13.32 50.92 -9.97
CA GLU A 535 12.72 52.03 -10.71
C GLU A 535 13.74 52.91 -11.46
N GLY A 536 13.37 53.32 -12.67
CA GLY A 536 13.42 54.73 -13.11
C GLY A 536 14.74 55.34 -13.57
N MET A 537 14.90 55.51 -14.89
CA MET A 537 15.37 56.78 -15.43
C MET A 537 14.91 56.97 -16.89
N GLU A 538 14.15 58.04 -17.11
CA GLU A 538 13.76 58.59 -18.40
C GLU A 538 14.98 59.14 -19.17
N GLY A 539 14.92 59.10 -20.50
CA GLY A 539 15.71 60.04 -21.33
C GLY A 539 16.16 59.56 -22.70
N GLU A 540 15.64 60.26 -23.71
CA GLU A 540 16.24 60.56 -25.03
C GLU A 540 15.98 59.65 -26.26
N GLU A 541 15.25 60.30 -27.18
CA GLU A 541 15.11 60.02 -28.61
C GLU A 541 16.46 59.94 -29.34
N ALA A 542 16.59 58.99 -30.27
CA ALA A 542 17.25 59.22 -31.55
C ALA A 542 16.80 58.16 -32.57
N GLY A 543 16.15 58.62 -33.64
CA GLY A 543 15.69 57.76 -34.73
C GLY A 543 16.82 57.22 -35.60
N ALA A 544 16.59 56.06 -36.19
CA ALA A 544 17.18 55.66 -37.46
C ALA A 544 16.27 54.64 -38.17
N LYS A 545 15.72 55.06 -39.32
CA LYS A 545 15.27 54.20 -40.41
C LYS A 545 16.39 53.24 -40.81
N VAL A 546 16.07 51.97 -41.08
CA VAL A 546 16.54 51.26 -42.30
C VAL A 546 15.49 50.22 -42.69
N ASP A 547 15.29 50.15 -44.00
CA ASP A 547 14.31 49.40 -44.77
C ASP A 547 14.42 47.86 -44.66
N GLY A 548 13.37 47.21 -45.15
CA GLY A 548 13.23 45.75 -45.13
C GLY A 548 14.04 45.01 -46.18
N GLU A 549 13.95 43.69 -46.12
CA GLU A 549 13.76 42.85 -47.30
C GLU A 549 13.35 41.44 -46.86
N ALA A 550 12.38 40.90 -47.59
CA ALA A 550 11.95 39.53 -47.54
C ALA A 550 12.94 38.63 -48.29
N ARG A 551 13.16 37.42 -47.77
CA ARG A 551 13.23 36.18 -48.58
C ARG A 551 13.00 34.95 -47.72
#